data_AF-C9Z4M7-F1
#
_entry.id   AF-C9Z4M7-F1
#
_cell.length_a   1.000
_cell.length_b   1.000
_cell.length_c   1.000
_cell.angle_alpha   90.00
_cell.angle_beta   90.00
_cell.angle_gamma   90.00
#
_symmetry.space_group_name_H-M   'P 1'
#
loop_
_entity.id
_entity.type
_entity.pdbx_description
1 polymer ?
#
loop_
_entity_poly.entity_id
_entity_poly.type
_entity_poly.pdbx_seq_one_letter_code
_entity_poly.pdbx_strand_id
1 'polypeptide(L)'
;MTVNRPGLPGDLPSAEILWARWALVAVLEARTANERAGVHRTGTWVDGEGLHLDDAGCTWWGCARRGEGRYVLFGEDESSAVKWHRPPVDMLVGAPEWLPHEHLRDLLEGCELGCVYWYENSTWARAPYPSTLDDDGLDCGMSRFVDRKDVLRVIADEDHGAMPAHDAETLLEHAETYRLTPDVLLALVTGPGSVEQDRPAMLRALEAAGLHRP
;
A
#
# COMPACT_ATOMS: atom_id res chain seq x y z
N MET A 1 14.80 -6.95 0.11
CA MET A 1 14.43 -8.17 0.85
C MET A 1 13.47 -8.94 -0.04
N THR A 2 13.44 -10.27 0.05
CA THR A 2 12.50 -11.08 -0.75
C THR A 2 11.35 -11.49 0.15
N VAL A 3 10.11 -11.23 -0.27
CA VAL A 3 8.89 -11.65 0.44
C VAL A 3 8.75 -13.17 0.28
N ASN A 4 8.39 -13.87 1.36
CA ASN A 4 8.15 -15.32 1.29
C ASN A 4 6.86 -15.63 0.53
N ARG A 5 6.74 -16.88 0.07
CA ARG A 5 5.54 -17.41 -0.58
C ARG A 5 5.14 -18.70 0.13
N PRO A 6 4.00 -18.72 0.86
CA PRO A 6 3.17 -17.56 1.20
C PRO A 6 3.92 -16.57 2.12
N GLY A 7 3.49 -15.31 2.11
CA GLY A 7 4.09 -14.24 2.91
C GLY A 7 4.13 -14.54 4.41
N LEU A 8 5.13 -14.00 5.11
CA LEU A 8 5.25 -14.06 6.56
C LEU A 8 5.10 -12.66 7.16
N PRO A 9 4.58 -12.52 8.40
CA PRO A 9 4.50 -11.22 9.05
C PRO A 9 5.84 -10.46 9.14
N GLY A 10 6.95 -11.20 9.24
CA GLY A 10 8.30 -10.63 9.28
C GLY A 10 8.84 -10.15 7.93
N ASP A 11 8.11 -10.38 6.84
CA ASP A 11 8.49 -9.89 5.51
C ASP A 11 8.13 -8.42 5.32
N LEU A 12 7.15 -7.93 6.07
CA LEU A 12 6.71 -6.55 6.03
C LEU A 12 7.55 -5.68 6.97
N PRO A 13 7.89 -4.44 6.59
CA PRO A 13 8.42 -3.47 7.55
C PRO A 13 7.32 -3.11 8.57
N SER A 14 7.62 -2.29 9.59
CA SER A 14 6.57 -1.80 10.49
C SER A 14 5.45 -1.11 9.71
N ALA A 15 4.22 -1.17 10.21
CA ALA A 15 3.07 -0.65 9.47
C ALA A 15 3.19 0.84 9.17
N GLU A 16 3.82 1.60 10.07
CA GLU A 16 4.09 3.02 9.88
C GLU A 16 5.03 3.27 8.71
N ILE A 17 6.05 2.42 8.53
CA ILE A 17 7.01 2.51 7.43
C ILE A 17 6.36 2.05 6.11
N LEU A 18 5.61 0.94 6.13
CA LEU A 18 4.87 0.48 4.95
C LEU A 18 3.89 1.56 4.48
N TRP A 19 3.12 2.13 5.40
CA TRP A 19 2.21 3.23 5.13
C TRP A 19 2.93 4.41 4.51
N ALA A 20 4.02 4.88 5.13
CA ALA A 20 4.75 6.06 4.67
C ALA A 20 5.27 5.90 3.23
N ARG A 21 5.81 4.72 2.92
CA ARG A 21 6.34 4.39 1.59
C ARG A 21 5.26 4.36 0.52
N TRP A 22 4.19 3.61 0.79
CA TRP A 22 3.07 3.50 -0.14
C TRP A 22 2.35 4.84 -0.31
N ALA A 23 2.12 5.57 0.77
CA ALA A 23 1.51 6.88 0.72
C ALA A 23 2.32 7.91 -0.06
N LEU A 24 3.66 7.88 0.02
CA LEU A 24 4.49 8.77 -0.81
C LEU A 24 4.24 8.51 -2.31
N VAL A 25 4.17 7.25 -2.72
CA VAL A 25 3.85 6.90 -4.11
C VAL A 25 2.44 7.38 -4.48
N ALA A 26 1.45 7.18 -3.60
CA ALA A 26 0.08 7.70 -3.80
C ALA A 26 0.05 9.23 -3.95
N VAL A 27 0.89 9.96 -3.21
CA VAL A 27 1.03 11.42 -3.32
C VAL A 27 1.59 11.81 -4.68
N LEU A 28 2.63 11.12 -5.15
CA LEU A 28 3.26 11.41 -6.44
C LEU A 28 2.36 11.07 -7.63
N GLU A 29 1.54 10.03 -7.53
CA GLU A 29 0.57 9.61 -8.56
C GLU A 29 -0.75 10.41 -8.55
N ALA A 30 -0.98 11.25 -7.53
CA ALA A 30 -2.26 11.92 -7.34
C ALA A 30 -2.63 12.83 -8.52
N ARG A 31 -3.84 12.65 -9.07
CA ARG A 31 -4.41 13.48 -10.15
C ARG A 31 -5.86 13.86 -9.84
N THR A 32 -6.19 15.14 -10.01
CA THR A 32 -7.56 15.67 -9.85
C THR A 32 -8.53 15.02 -10.83
N ALA A 33 -8.06 14.56 -12.00
CA ALA A 33 -8.87 13.84 -12.97
C ALA A 33 -9.41 12.50 -12.42
N ASN A 34 -8.59 11.79 -11.64
CA ASN A 34 -8.93 10.49 -11.05
C ASN A 34 -9.87 10.66 -9.84
N GLU A 35 -9.97 11.87 -9.28
CA GLU A 35 -10.82 12.13 -8.13
C GLU A 35 -12.31 12.32 -8.48
N ARG A 36 -12.65 12.40 -9.77
CA ARG A 36 -14.01 12.69 -10.24
C ARG A 36 -14.96 11.53 -9.97
N ALA A 37 -16.17 11.86 -9.53
CA ALA A 37 -17.23 10.87 -9.34
C ALA A 37 -17.51 10.09 -10.63
N GLY A 38 -17.64 8.77 -10.52
CA GLY A 38 -17.90 7.87 -11.64
C GLY A 38 -16.67 7.46 -12.46
N VAL A 39 -15.47 7.92 -12.09
CA VAL A 39 -14.20 7.43 -12.66
C VAL A 39 -13.71 6.27 -11.78
N HIS A 40 -13.48 5.11 -12.39
CA HIS A 40 -12.76 4.02 -11.73
C HIS A 40 -11.29 4.42 -11.60
N ARG A 41 -10.77 4.41 -10.38
CA ARG A 41 -9.38 4.75 -10.09
C ARG A 41 -8.51 3.53 -10.26
N THR A 42 -7.34 3.74 -10.86
CA THR A 42 -6.28 2.75 -11.04
C THR A 42 -4.97 3.38 -10.59
N GLY A 43 -3.93 2.56 -10.42
CA GLY A 43 -2.67 2.95 -9.82
C GLY A 43 -2.80 3.00 -8.30
N THR A 44 -2.07 3.93 -7.69
CA THR A 44 -1.92 4.06 -6.25
C THR A 44 -2.58 5.35 -5.76
N TRP A 45 -3.47 5.26 -4.77
CA TRP A 45 -4.09 6.46 -4.20
C TRP A 45 -4.35 6.35 -2.70
N VAL A 46 -4.69 7.48 -2.08
CA VAL A 46 -5.09 7.57 -0.69
C VAL A 46 -6.40 8.36 -0.58
N ASP A 47 -7.32 7.89 0.26
CA ASP A 47 -8.56 8.58 0.59
C ASP A 47 -8.98 8.32 2.05
N GLY A 48 -10.25 8.60 2.38
CA GLY A 48 -10.78 8.44 3.73
C GLY A 48 -10.80 6.99 4.24
N GLU A 49 -10.77 6.00 3.34
CA GLU A 49 -10.78 4.58 3.71
C GLU A 49 -9.38 4.03 3.92
N GLY A 50 -8.37 4.63 3.26
CA GLY A 50 -6.98 4.24 3.41
C GLY A 50 -6.16 4.44 2.14
N LEU A 51 -5.09 3.67 2.05
CA LEU A 51 -4.27 3.48 0.86
C LEU A 51 -4.85 2.39 -0.01
N HIS A 52 -4.77 2.60 -1.31
CA HIS A 52 -5.29 1.69 -2.32
C HIS A 52 -4.29 1.54 -3.45
N LEU A 53 -4.28 0.36 -4.05
CA LEU A 53 -3.56 0.01 -5.25
C LEU A 53 -4.49 -0.84 -6.09
N ASP A 54 -4.64 -0.48 -7.36
CA ASP A 54 -5.37 -1.26 -8.35
C ASP A 54 -4.59 -1.21 -9.66
N ASP A 55 -4.12 -2.35 -10.16
CA ASP A 55 -3.33 -2.39 -11.40
C ASP A 55 -4.18 -2.39 -12.68
N ALA A 56 -5.50 -2.21 -12.55
CA ALA A 56 -6.50 -2.31 -13.61
C ALA A 56 -6.54 -3.69 -14.30
N GLY A 57 -5.93 -4.69 -13.69
CA GLY A 57 -5.83 -6.04 -14.17
C GLY A 57 -6.38 -6.99 -13.13
N CYS A 58 -5.47 -7.55 -12.35
CA CYS A 58 -5.78 -8.65 -11.46
C CYS A 58 -5.07 -8.56 -10.11
N THR A 59 -4.56 -7.37 -9.78
CA THR A 59 -3.92 -7.08 -8.50
C THR A 59 -4.60 -5.88 -7.88
N TRP A 60 -5.08 -6.04 -6.65
CA TRP A 60 -5.53 -4.91 -5.85
C TRP A 60 -5.16 -5.07 -4.39
N TRP A 61 -4.89 -3.94 -3.73
CA TRP A 61 -4.51 -3.89 -2.31
C TRP A 61 -5.16 -2.71 -1.62
N GLY A 62 -5.57 -2.93 -0.37
CA GLY A 62 -6.00 -1.91 0.57
C GLY A 62 -5.15 -1.93 1.84
N CYS A 63 -4.77 -0.77 2.35
CA CYS A 63 -4.22 -0.62 3.70
C CYS A 63 -4.88 0.52 4.44
N ALA A 64 -5.35 0.24 5.65
CA ALA A 64 -6.13 1.20 6.42
C ALA A 64 -5.68 1.29 7.87
N ARG A 65 -5.65 2.52 8.39
CA ARG A 65 -5.48 2.79 9.82
C ARG A 65 -6.79 2.48 10.56
N ARG A 66 -6.69 1.83 11.72
CA ARG A 66 -7.84 1.41 12.55
C ARG A 66 -7.68 1.84 14.01
N GLY A 67 -7.20 3.06 14.20
CA GLY A 67 -6.87 3.65 15.49
C GLY A 67 -5.35 3.73 15.72
N GLU A 68 -4.97 4.14 16.93
CA GLU A 68 -3.57 4.31 17.31
C GLU A 68 -2.82 2.98 17.23
N GLY A 69 -1.72 2.94 16.45
CA GLY A 69 -0.87 1.76 16.29
C GLY A 69 -1.53 0.55 15.62
N ARG A 70 -2.69 0.72 14.98
CA ARG A 70 -3.45 -0.35 14.32
C ARG A 70 -3.58 -0.15 12.83
N TYR A 71 -3.22 -1.17 12.08
CA TYR A 71 -3.31 -1.18 10.62
C TYR A 71 -3.83 -2.52 10.12
N VAL A 72 -4.56 -2.50 9.01
CA VAL A 72 -4.92 -3.70 8.26
C VAL A 72 -4.40 -3.56 6.84
N LEU A 73 -3.77 -4.61 6.33
CA LEU A 73 -3.40 -4.78 4.92
C LEU A 73 -4.18 -5.99 4.39
N PHE A 74 -4.83 -5.82 3.25
CA PHE A 74 -5.64 -6.86 2.62
C PHE A 74 -5.66 -6.63 1.12
N GLY A 75 -5.95 -7.67 0.35
CA GLY A 75 -5.98 -7.57 -1.10
C GLY A 75 -5.85 -8.92 -1.75
N GLU A 76 -5.78 -8.92 -3.07
CA GLU A 76 -5.64 -10.12 -3.90
C GLU A 76 -4.74 -9.84 -5.09
N ASP A 77 -4.14 -10.92 -5.55
CA ASP A 77 -3.44 -11.01 -6.82
C ASP A 77 -3.83 -12.35 -7.46
N GLU A 78 -4.01 -12.38 -8.78
CA GLU A 78 -4.40 -13.58 -9.53
C GLU A 78 -3.48 -14.78 -9.32
N SER A 79 -2.19 -14.53 -9.05
CA SER A 79 -1.22 -15.58 -8.77
C SER A 79 -1.38 -16.21 -7.38
N SER A 80 -2.20 -15.63 -6.50
CA SER A 80 -2.53 -16.20 -5.20
C SER A 80 -3.20 -17.57 -5.37
N ALA A 81 -2.67 -18.57 -4.68
CA ALA A 81 -3.24 -19.90 -4.67
C ALA A 81 -4.47 -20.01 -3.75
N VAL A 82 -4.78 -18.96 -2.96
CA VAL A 82 -5.78 -19.00 -1.90
C VAL A 82 -7.18 -19.29 -2.42
N LYS A 83 -7.63 -18.59 -3.46
CA LYS A 83 -8.98 -18.78 -4.03
C LYS A 83 -9.23 -20.20 -4.57
N TRP A 84 -8.16 -20.90 -4.96
CA TRP A 84 -8.22 -22.26 -5.52
C TRP A 84 -7.91 -23.36 -4.49
N HIS A 85 -7.39 -23.00 -3.31
CA HIS A 85 -6.95 -23.96 -2.31
C HIS A 85 -8.11 -24.81 -1.77
N ARG A 86 -7.84 -26.09 -1.47
CA ARG A 86 -8.80 -27.04 -0.89
C ARG A 86 -8.15 -27.81 0.27
N PRO A 87 -8.72 -27.77 1.50
CA PRO A 87 -9.92 -27.02 1.92
C PRO A 87 -9.74 -25.49 1.81
N PRO A 88 -10.83 -24.70 1.73
CA PRO A 88 -10.72 -23.24 1.70
C PRO A 88 -9.88 -22.70 2.86
N VAL A 89 -9.05 -21.69 2.60
CA VAL A 89 -8.25 -21.02 3.63
C VAL A 89 -9.10 -19.95 4.28
N ASP A 90 -9.30 -20.03 5.59
CA ASP A 90 -9.94 -18.97 6.37
C ASP A 90 -8.87 -17.97 6.85
N MET A 91 -8.77 -16.85 6.13
CA MET A 91 -7.81 -15.78 6.41
C MET A 91 -8.19 -14.90 7.62
N LEU A 92 -9.35 -15.14 8.23
CA LEU A 92 -9.85 -14.38 9.37
C LEU A 92 -9.81 -15.15 10.69
N VAL A 93 -9.27 -16.39 10.69
CA VAL A 93 -9.04 -17.13 11.93
C VAL A 93 -8.11 -16.36 12.87
N GLY A 94 -8.60 -16.06 14.07
CA GLY A 94 -7.85 -15.34 15.09
C GLY A 94 -7.71 -13.84 14.82
N ALA A 95 -8.41 -13.31 13.82
CA ALA A 95 -8.46 -11.90 13.51
C ALA A 95 -9.08 -11.11 14.69
N PRO A 96 -8.46 -10.00 15.13
CA PRO A 96 -8.98 -9.20 16.24
C PRO A 96 -10.33 -8.53 15.93
N GLU A 97 -11.14 -8.27 16.96
CA GLU A 97 -12.51 -7.74 16.82
C GLU A 97 -12.59 -6.36 16.17
N TRP A 98 -11.51 -5.57 16.23
CA TRP A 98 -11.47 -4.23 15.64
C TRP A 98 -11.37 -4.21 14.11
N LEU A 99 -11.10 -5.35 13.48
CA LEU A 99 -11.05 -5.45 12.02
C LEU A 99 -12.43 -5.28 11.40
N PRO A 100 -12.52 -4.82 10.13
CA PRO A 100 -13.78 -4.70 9.41
C PRO A 100 -14.27 -6.08 8.94
N HIS A 101 -14.69 -6.93 9.89
CA HIS A 101 -14.99 -8.34 9.66
C HIS A 101 -16.07 -8.59 8.60
N GLU A 102 -17.12 -7.77 8.55
CA GLU A 102 -18.19 -7.95 7.55
C GLU A 102 -17.65 -7.74 6.14
N HIS A 103 -16.96 -6.63 5.91
CA HIS A 103 -16.34 -6.33 4.61
C HIS A 103 -15.30 -7.39 4.20
N LEU A 104 -14.43 -7.82 5.11
CA LEU A 104 -13.43 -8.84 4.81
C LEU A 104 -14.04 -10.21 4.53
N ARG A 105 -15.17 -10.54 5.18
CA ARG A 105 -15.92 -11.77 4.89
C ARG A 105 -16.57 -11.72 3.51
N ASP A 106 -17.15 -10.59 3.13
CA ASP A 106 -17.74 -10.41 1.79
C ASP A 106 -16.66 -10.61 0.71
N LEU A 107 -15.48 -10.01 0.87
CA LEU A 107 -14.36 -10.18 -0.07
C LEU A 107 -13.83 -11.63 -0.08
N LEU A 108 -13.74 -12.28 1.08
CA LEU A 108 -13.33 -13.69 1.17
C LEU A 108 -14.31 -14.60 0.41
N GLU A 109 -15.61 -14.39 0.59
CA GLU A 109 -16.67 -15.14 -0.09
C GLU A 109 -16.70 -14.86 -1.60
N GLY A 110 -16.31 -13.66 -2.01
CA GLY A 110 -16.15 -13.24 -3.40
C GLY A 110 -14.90 -13.77 -4.11
N CYS A 111 -14.01 -14.48 -3.40
CA CYS A 111 -12.67 -14.84 -3.88
C CYS A 111 -11.78 -13.62 -4.21
N GLU A 112 -12.01 -12.50 -3.54
CA GLU A 112 -11.31 -11.22 -3.74
C GLU A 112 -10.26 -10.98 -2.64
N LEU A 113 -9.87 -12.02 -1.89
CA LEU A 113 -8.76 -11.96 -0.93
C LEU A 113 -7.74 -13.05 -1.22
N GLY A 114 -6.48 -12.63 -1.32
CA GLY A 114 -5.30 -13.49 -1.27
C GLY A 114 -4.66 -13.51 0.12
N CYS A 115 -4.72 -12.42 0.88
CA CYS A 115 -4.28 -12.41 2.28
C CYS A 115 -4.90 -11.28 3.10
N VAL A 116 -4.86 -11.43 4.43
CA VAL A 116 -5.20 -10.39 5.41
C VAL A 116 -4.12 -10.37 6.49
N TYR A 117 -3.47 -9.22 6.64
CA TYR A 117 -2.49 -8.94 7.68
C TYR A 117 -3.01 -7.82 8.58
N TRP A 118 -2.85 -7.97 9.88
CA TRP A 118 -3.19 -6.95 10.86
C TRP A 118 -1.97 -6.61 11.72
N TYR A 119 -1.80 -5.32 11.99
CA TYR A 119 -0.73 -4.79 12.81
C TYR A 119 -1.30 -4.25 14.11
N GLU A 120 -0.76 -4.70 15.22
CA GLU A 120 -1.01 -4.17 16.55
C GLU A 120 0.21 -4.50 17.43
N ASN A 121 0.46 -3.70 18.46
CA ASN A 121 1.58 -3.91 19.39
C ASN A 121 2.96 -4.03 18.69
N SER A 122 3.16 -3.20 17.66
CA SER A 122 4.39 -3.15 16.86
C SER A 122 4.73 -4.42 16.08
N THR A 123 3.74 -5.29 15.83
CA THR A 123 3.93 -6.54 15.11
C THR A 123 2.81 -6.77 14.10
N TRP A 124 3.19 -7.23 12.91
CA TRP A 124 2.23 -7.83 11.98
C TRP A 124 1.85 -9.24 12.46
N ALA A 125 0.61 -9.61 12.20
CA ALA A 125 0.09 -10.96 12.34
C ALA A 125 -0.87 -11.24 11.17
N ARG A 126 -1.11 -12.52 10.94
CA ARG A 126 -2.11 -13.03 9.98
C ARG A 126 -2.64 -14.37 10.48
N ALA A 127 -3.72 -14.84 9.88
CA ALA A 127 -4.21 -16.18 10.15
C ALA A 127 -3.13 -17.24 9.82
N PRO A 128 -3.08 -18.35 10.56
CA PRO A 128 -2.19 -19.47 10.22
C PRO A 128 -2.64 -20.08 8.91
N TYR A 129 -1.71 -20.22 7.96
CA TYR A 129 -1.99 -20.87 6.67
C TYR A 129 -1.66 -22.36 6.73
N PRO A 130 -2.38 -23.20 5.98
CA PRO A 130 -2.01 -24.60 5.84
C PRO A 130 -0.65 -24.71 5.16
N SER A 131 0.15 -25.71 5.54
CA SER A 131 1.48 -25.93 4.96
C SER A 131 1.46 -26.32 3.47
N THR A 132 0.27 -26.54 2.90
CA THR A 132 0.02 -26.87 1.50
C THR A 132 -0.35 -25.65 0.65
N LEU A 133 -0.45 -24.46 1.25
CA LEU A 133 -0.65 -23.24 0.49
C LEU A 133 0.69 -22.78 -0.09
N ASP A 134 0.78 -22.70 -1.41
CA ASP A 134 2.02 -22.36 -2.11
C ASP A 134 2.29 -20.84 -2.16
N ASP A 135 1.25 -20.02 -2.35
CA ASP A 135 1.37 -18.57 -2.49
C ASP A 135 0.09 -17.88 -1.98
N ASP A 136 0.25 -16.76 -1.25
CA ASP A 136 -0.84 -15.90 -0.80
C ASP A 136 -0.95 -14.60 -1.64
N GLY A 137 -0.01 -14.39 -2.57
CA GLY A 137 0.03 -13.24 -3.46
C GLY A 137 0.70 -12.02 -2.86
N LEU A 138 1.15 -12.03 -1.60
CA LEU A 138 1.71 -10.83 -0.94
C LEU A 138 2.89 -10.21 -1.70
N ASP A 139 3.77 -11.04 -2.27
CA ASP A 139 4.91 -10.57 -3.06
C ASP A 139 4.46 -9.80 -4.31
N CYS A 140 3.28 -10.13 -4.84
CA CYS A 140 2.69 -9.48 -6.00
C CYS A 140 2.00 -8.19 -5.55
N GLY A 141 2.44 -7.05 -6.10
CA GLY A 141 1.98 -5.74 -5.65
C GLY A 141 2.80 -5.18 -4.49
N MET A 142 2.84 -5.84 -3.32
CA MET A 142 3.38 -5.21 -2.10
C MET A 142 4.91 -5.19 -2.00
N SER A 143 5.63 -6.08 -2.68
CA SER A 143 7.11 -6.13 -2.66
C SER A 143 7.75 -4.79 -2.99
N ARG A 144 7.12 -4.00 -3.87
CA ARG A 144 7.57 -2.66 -4.29
C ARG A 144 7.59 -1.62 -3.15
N PHE A 145 6.92 -1.91 -2.02
CA PHE A 145 6.88 -1.03 -0.85
C PHE A 145 7.63 -1.60 0.37
N VAL A 146 8.09 -2.85 0.30
CA VAL A 146 8.72 -3.57 1.42
C VAL A 146 10.20 -3.21 1.58
N ASP A 147 10.95 -3.16 0.49
CA ASP A 147 12.37 -2.77 0.53
C ASP A 147 12.54 -1.31 0.11
N ARG A 148 13.33 -0.55 0.88
CA ARG A 148 13.58 0.87 0.61
C ARG A 148 14.15 1.09 -0.81
N LYS A 149 15.00 0.18 -1.30
CA LYS A 149 15.60 0.29 -2.64
C LYS A 149 14.56 0.11 -3.75
N ASP A 150 13.59 -0.78 -3.54
CA ASP A 150 12.52 -1.00 -4.51
C ASP A 150 11.56 0.18 -4.52
N VAL A 151 11.26 0.78 -3.37
CA VAL A 151 10.48 2.02 -3.28
C VAL A 151 11.16 3.16 -4.03
N LEU A 152 12.48 3.33 -3.87
CA LEU A 152 13.24 4.34 -4.61
C LEU A 152 13.20 4.11 -6.12
N ARG A 153 13.20 2.85 -6.56
CA ARG A 153 13.06 2.50 -7.97
C ARG A 153 11.68 2.89 -8.50
N VAL A 154 10.62 2.65 -7.72
CA VAL A 154 9.25 3.08 -8.05
C VAL A 154 9.19 4.61 -8.15
N ILE A 155 9.69 5.34 -7.16
CA ILE A 155 9.65 6.81 -7.16
C ILE A 155 10.45 7.42 -8.32
N ALA A 156 11.57 6.80 -8.69
CA ALA A 156 12.42 7.26 -9.78
C ALA A 156 11.91 6.86 -11.17
N ASP A 157 10.85 6.06 -11.26
CA ASP A 157 10.23 5.67 -12.53
C ASP A 157 9.69 6.89 -13.29
N GLU A 158 9.66 6.81 -14.63
CA GLU A 158 9.22 7.90 -15.49
C GLU A 158 7.73 8.24 -15.27
N ASP A 159 6.93 7.23 -14.89
CA ASP A 159 5.51 7.37 -14.58
C ASP A 159 5.26 8.31 -13.37
N HIS A 160 6.26 8.48 -12.50
CA HIS A 160 6.22 9.37 -11.33
C HIS A 160 6.93 10.70 -11.56
N GLY A 161 7.23 11.02 -12.82
CA GLY A 161 7.80 12.31 -13.23
C GLY A 161 9.33 12.36 -13.24
N ALA A 162 10.00 11.20 -13.22
CA ALA A 162 11.46 11.03 -13.34
C ALA A 162 12.26 12.07 -12.52
N MET A 163 12.52 11.77 -11.25
CA MET A 163 13.29 12.65 -10.37
C MET A 163 14.73 12.15 -10.14
N PRO A 164 15.69 13.07 -9.88
CA PRO A 164 17.03 12.69 -9.46
C PRO A 164 17.01 11.78 -8.24
N ALA A 165 17.90 10.78 -8.20
CA ALA A 165 17.96 9.80 -7.10
C ALA A 165 18.08 10.46 -5.71
N HIS A 166 18.82 11.58 -5.61
CA HIS A 166 18.97 12.32 -4.36
C HIS A 166 17.65 12.93 -3.87
N ASP A 167 16.82 13.42 -4.78
CA ASP A 167 15.53 14.02 -4.43
C ASP A 167 14.53 12.93 -4.01
N ALA A 168 14.54 11.78 -4.70
CA ALA A 168 13.77 10.59 -4.32
C ALA A 168 14.16 10.09 -2.91
N GLU A 169 15.46 10.01 -2.62
CA GLU A 169 15.97 9.63 -1.30
C GLU A 169 15.50 10.58 -0.21
N THR A 170 15.58 11.90 -0.48
CA THR A 170 15.16 12.95 0.45
C THR A 170 13.65 12.87 0.71
N LEU A 171 12.82 12.76 -0.32
CA LEU A 171 11.37 12.60 -0.16
C LEU A 171 11.03 11.35 0.66
N LEU A 172 11.69 10.23 0.37
CA LEU A 172 11.44 8.98 1.06
C LEU A 172 11.86 9.01 2.53
N GLU A 173 12.98 9.67 2.85
CA GLU A 173 13.40 9.90 4.24
C GLU A 173 12.39 10.77 5.00
N HIS A 174 11.94 11.88 4.39
CA HIS A 174 10.93 12.74 4.98
C HIS A 174 9.59 12.01 5.18
N ALA A 175 9.18 11.15 4.23
CA ALA A 175 7.97 10.36 4.36
C ALA A 175 8.08 9.33 5.50
N GLU A 176 9.15 8.52 5.53
CA GLU A 176 9.36 7.49 6.57
C GLU A 176 9.46 8.08 7.99
N THR A 177 9.91 9.33 8.11
CA THR A 177 9.99 10.06 9.38
C THR A 177 8.77 10.94 9.66
N TYR A 178 7.73 10.89 8.82
CA TYR A 178 6.51 11.68 8.95
C TYR A 178 6.74 13.21 8.98
N ARG A 179 7.79 13.67 8.28
CA ARG A 179 8.22 15.07 8.18
C ARG A 179 8.14 15.61 6.75
N LEU A 180 7.34 15.00 5.88
CA LEU A 180 7.16 15.45 4.51
C LEU A 180 6.18 16.61 4.45
N THR A 181 6.69 17.84 4.51
CA THR A 181 5.87 19.05 4.43
C THR A 181 5.48 19.38 2.97
N PRO A 182 4.40 20.16 2.75
CA PRO A 182 4.06 20.69 1.43
C PRO A 182 5.22 21.39 0.72
N ASP A 183 5.99 22.19 1.45
CA ASP A 183 7.10 22.96 0.87
C ASP A 183 8.23 22.04 0.40
N VAL A 184 8.57 21.02 1.20
CA VAL A 184 9.58 20.00 0.83
C VAL A 184 9.12 19.21 -0.39
N LEU A 185 7.85 18.74 -0.38
CA LEU A 185 7.27 18.03 -1.51
C LEU A 185 7.36 18.87 -2.79
N LEU A 186 6.85 20.09 -2.76
CA LEU A 186 6.77 20.95 -3.94
C LEU A 186 8.13 21.41 -4.46
N ALA A 187 9.15 21.55 -3.59
CA ALA A 187 10.50 21.90 -4.01
C ALA A 187 11.17 20.75 -4.79
N LEU A 188 11.01 19.51 -4.32
CA LEU A 188 11.73 18.34 -4.86
C LEU A 188 11.07 17.76 -6.11
N VAL A 189 9.77 18.00 -6.31
CA VAL A 189 9.06 17.53 -7.50
C VAL A 189 9.25 18.45 -8.73
N THR A 190 10.01 19.55 -8.63
CA THR A 190 10.15 20.55 -9.71
C THR A 190 10.99 20.14 -10.94
N GLY A 191 11.36 18.87 -11.08
CA GLY A 191 12.14 18.39 -12.22
C GLY A 191 11.41 18.50 -13.57
N PRO A 192 12.13 18.60 -14.70
CA PRO A 192 11.56 18.56 -16.05
C PRO A 192 11.13 17.12 -16.40
N GLY A 193 10.15 16.59 -15.69
CA GLY A 193 9.52 15.30 -15.99
C GLY A 193 8.65 15.37 -17.25
N SER A 194 8.45 14.22 -17.89
CA SER A 194 7.56 14.06 -19.05
C SER A 194 6.08 14.19 -18.70
N VAL A 195 5.72 14.01 -17.42
CA VAL A 195 4.35 14.06 -16.90
C VAL A 195 4.11 15.36 -16.12
N GLU A 196 3.08 16.11 -16.52
CA GLU A 196 2.64 17.30 -15.77
C GLU A 196 2.08 16.90 -14.41
N GLN A 197 2.72 17.39 -13.35
CA GLN A 197 2.35 17.11 -11.97
C GLN A 197 1.13 17.92 -11.52
N ASP A 198 0.14 17.24 -10.95
CA ASP A 198 -1.07 17.88 -10.40
C ASP A 198 -0.84 18.27 -8.94
N ARG A 199 -0.10 19.36 -8.72
CA ARG A 199 0.26 19.84 -7.38
C ARG A 199 -0.95 19.96 -6.43
N PRO A 200 -2.12 20.48 -6.83
CA PRO A 200 -3.30 20.49 -5.97
C PRO A 200 -3.72 19.09 -5.49
N ALA A 201 -3.71 18.08 -6.36
CA ALA A 201 -4.03 16.70 -5.98
C ALA A 201 -2.98 16.09 -5.04
N MET A 202 -1.69 16.30 -5.33
CA MET A 202 -0.59 15.84 -4.49
C MET A 202 -0.71 16.37 -3.05
N LEU A 203 -1.06 17.65 -2.88
CA LEU A 203 -1.25 18.25 -1.57
C LEU A 203 -2.45 17.68 -0.81
N ARG A 204 -3.56 17.38 -1.50
CA ARG A 204 -4.72 16.70 -0.89
C ARG A 204 -4.37 15.28 -0.46
N ALA A 205 -3.66 14.54 -1.31
CA ALA A 205 -3.17 13.20 -0.99
C ALA A 205 -2.19 13.24 0.21
N LEU A 206 -1.31 14.24 0.28
CA LEU A 206 -0.36 14.40 1.39
C LEU A 206 -1.09 14.64 2.72
N GLU A 207 -2.15 15.44 2.69
CA GLU A 207 -3.01 15.68 3.84
C GLU A 207 -3.71 14.39 4.29
N ALA A 208 -4.36 13.68 3.36
CA ALA A 208 -5.05 12.42 3.63
C ALA A 208 -4.11 11.34 4.17
N ALA A 209 -2.89 11.26 3.64
CA ALA A 209 -1.87 10.31 4.08
C ALA A 209 -1.29 10.63 5.47
N GLY A 210 -1.33 11.90 5.89
CA GLY A 210 -0.81 12.36 7.17
C GLY A 210 0.71 12.17 7.33
N LEU A 211 1.50 12.34 6.26
CA LEU A 211 2.98 12.20 6.27
C LEU A 211 3.73 13.41 6.82
N HIS A 212 3.03 14.38 7.37
CA HIS A 212 3.59 15.65 7.87
C HIS A 212 3.34 15.85 9.37
N ARG A 213 2.99 14.78 10.11
CA ARG A 213 2.67 14.84 11.54
C ARG A 213 3.92 14.48 12.37
N PRO A 214 4.36 15.34 13.30
CA PRO A 214 5.55 15.13 14.11
C PRO A 214 5.43 13.98 15.12
#